data_AF-A0A257B7S8-F1
#
_entry.id   AF-A0A257B7S8-F1
#
_cell.length_a   1.000
_cell.length_b   1.000
_cell.length_c   1.000
_cell.angle_alpha   90.00
_cell.angle_beta   90.00
_cell.angle_gamma   90.00
#
_symmetry.space_group_name_H-M   'P 1'
#
loop_
_entity.id
_entity.type
_entity.pdbx_description
1 polymer ?
#
loop_
_entity_poly.entity_id
_entity_poly.type
_entity_poly.pdbx_seq_one_letter_code
_entity_poly.pdbx_strand_id
1 'polypeptide(L)'
;MPCSTRLTWLASSAAGGALLLWCGLWLPLQISAGQKAPPKSGARRSLADYFLAIPENYLPNPSRARRRALLRPEHIAVRDERNGYMQIAGDGARPTVTIAKFRKADGTFLVALTADYEMGSVCYALDDRSGQLTDVSRSVIPDYANCPDFESSDCHVYELPRYGTTIAVKDGQGQRRYTLRWRGERFERAP
;
A
#
# COMPACT_ATOMS: atom_id res chain seq x y z
N MET A 1 40.60 -16.92 -33.79
CA MET A 1 40.22 -16.60 -35.18
C MET A 1 39.60 -15.20 -35.20
N PRO A 2 40.32 -14.14 -35.60
CA PRO A 2 39.75 -12.81 -35.79
C PRO A 2 39.44 -12.56 -37.27
N CYS A 3 38.21 -12.16 -37.58
CA CYS A 3 37.82 -11.73 -38.91
C CYS A 3 37.90 -10.21 -38.99
N SER A 4 38.79 -9.72 -39.83
CA SER A 4 38.99 -8.32 -40.20
C SER A 4 38.45 -8.14 -41.62
N THR A 5 37.60 -7.15 -41.90
CA THR A 5 37.61 -6.42 -43.18
C THR A 5 36.92 -5.06 -43.05
N ARG A 6 37.64 -4.00 -43.44
CA ARG A 6 37.16 -2.62 -43.65
C ARG A 6 36.45 -2.51 -45.00
N LEU A 7 35.49 -1.60 -45.16
CA LEU A 7 35.32 -0.87 -46.41
C LEU A 7 34.68 0.51 -46.16
N THR A 8 35.48 1.56 -46.37
CA THR A 8 35.08 2.93 -46.69
C THR A 8 34.37 2.97 -48.04
N TRP A 9 33.46 3.93 -48.27
CA TRP A 9 33.47 4.83 -49.44
C TRP A 9 32.34 5.90 -49.42
N LEU A 10 32.75 7.10 -49.85
CA LEU A 10 32.07 8.15 -50.62
C LEU A 10 30.89 8.98 -50.06
N ALA A 11 31.22 10.26 -49.88
CA ALA A 11 30.34 11.40 -50.01
C ALA A 11 29.86 11.63 -51.46
N SER A 12 28.72 12.30 -51.62
CA SER A 12 28.42 13.15 -52.79
C SER A 12 27.32 14.16 -52.45
N SER A 13 27.66 15.43 -52.68
CA SER A 13 26.77 16.59 -52.71
C SER A 13 25.77 16.53 -53.87
N ALA A 14 24.63 17.20 -53.74
CA ALA A 14 24.13 18.12 -54.77
C ALA A 14 22.95 18.97 -54.25
N ALA A 15 22.99 20.24 -54.64
CA ALA A 15 22.05 21.30 -54.32
C ALA A 15 20.84 21.34 -55.29
N GLY A 16 19.81 22.09 -54.89
CA GLY A 16 18.99 22.86 -55.84
C GLY A 16 17.48 22.66 -55.74
N GLY A 17 16.73 23.77 -55.73
CA GLY A 17 15.41 23.80 -56.34
C GLY A 17 14.21 24.22 -55.47
N ALA A 18 14.09 25.52 -55.25
CA ALA A 18 12.88 26.35 -55.34
C ALA A 18 11.47 25.83 -54.96
N LEU A 19 10.88 26.56 -54.01
CA LEU A 19 9.50 27.09 -53.95
C LEU A 19 8.34 26.26 -54.52
N LEU A 20 7.46 25.82 -53.60
CA LEU A 20 6.01 25.97 -53.77
C LEU A 20 5.40 26.47 -52.45
N LEU A 21 4.86 27.69 -52.49
CA LEU A 21 3.92 28.21 -51.51
C LEU A 21 2.70 27.29 -51.46
N TRP A 22 2.41 26.73 -50.29
CA TRP A 22 1.09 26.18 -50.01
C TRP A 22 0.55 26.78 -48.72
N CYS A 23 -0.37 27.75 -48.90
CA CYS A 23 -1.25 28.26 -47.86
C CYS A 23 -2.18 27.12 -47.40
N GLY A 24 -1.81 26.47 -46.30
CA GLY A 24 -2.70 25.63 -45.51
C GLY A 24 -2.72 26.17 -44.09
N LEU A 25 -3.77 26.91 -43.74
CA LEU A 25 -4.04 27.43 -42.41
C LEU A 25 -4.33 26.25 -41.46
N TRP A 26 -3.27 25.58 -40.98
CA TRP A 26 -3.39 24.59 -39.91
C TRP A 26 -3.49 25.35 -38.59
N LEU A 27 -4.72 25.55 -38.11
CA LEU A 27 -4.96 25.81 -36.69
C LEU A 27 -4.35 24.62 -35.91
N PRO A 28 -3.38 24.82 -35.00
CA PRO A 28 -3.16 23.82 -33.98
C PRO A 28 -4.41 23.83 -33.11
N LEU A 29 -5.28 22.83 -33.33
CA LEU A 29 -6.28 22.44 -32.35
C LEU A 29 -5.49 22.07 -31.10
N GLN A 30 -5.31 23.04 -30.20
CA GLN A 30 -4.82 22.82 -28.85
C GLN A 30 -5.91 22.03 -28.14
N ILE A 31 -5.92 20.72 -28.38
CA ILE A 31 -6.53 19.74 -27.49
C ILE A 31 -5.68 19.83 -26.22
N SER A 32 -5.97 20.83 -25.38
CA SER A 32 -5.62 20.77 -23.98
C SER A 32 -6.56 19.73 -23.39
N ALA A 33 -6.24 18.46 -23.67
CA ALA A 33 -6.68 17.36 -22.84
C ALA A 33 -6.18 17.75 -21.46
N GLY A 34 -7.11 18.16 -20.59
CA GLY A 34 -6.85 18.34 -19.18
C GLY A 34 -6.36 17.01 -18.64
N GLN A 35 -5.07 16.75 -18.79
CA GLN A 35 -4.35 15.72 -18.07
C GLN A 35 -4.43 16.17 -16.63
N LYS A 36 -5.48 15.70 -15.95
CA LYS A 36 -5.61 15.75 -14.52
C LYS A 36 -4.32 15.11 -14.02
N ALA A 37 -3.40 15.96 -13.54
CA ALA A 37 -2.11 15.51 -13.05
C ALA A 37 -2.35 14.31 -12.13
N PRO A 38 -1.58 13.22 -12.25
CA PRO A 38 -1.73 12.10 -11.33
C PRO A 38 -1.70 12.68 -9.92
N PRO A 39 -2.65 12.30 -9.04
CA PRO A 39 -2.71 12.85 -7.70
C PRO A 39 -1.32 12.70 -7.09
N LYS A 40 -0.73 13.82 -6.65
CA LYS A 40 0.57 13.80 -5.97
C LYS A 40 0.49 12.71 -4.91
N SER A 41 1.31 11.66 -5.06
CA SER A 41 1.51 10.62 -4.05
C SER A 41 1.99 11.32 -2.78
N GLY A 42 1.05 11.69 -1.90
CA GLY A 42 1.33 12.65 -0.85
C GLY A 42 0.12 13.43 -0.33
N ALA A 43 -1.04 13.40 -1.00
CA ALA A 43 -2.28 13.81 -0.34
C ALA A 43 -2.49 12.89 0.88
N ARG A 44 -2.46 13.46 2.09
CA ARG A 44 -2.51 12.72 3.35
C ARG A 44 -3.87 12.04 3.50
N ARG A 45 -3.98 10.80 3.06
CA ARG A 45 -5.21 10.00 3.11
C ARG A 45 -5.66 9.77 4.56
N SER A 46 -6.96 9.86 4.80
CA SER A 46 -7.58 9.51 6.08
C SER A 46 -7.52 7.99 6.31
N LEU A 47 -7.75 7.53 7.53
CA LEU A 47 -7.84 6.08 7.81
C LEU A 47 -9.02 5.44 7.08
N ALA A 48 -10.12 6.19 6.93
CA ALA A 48 -11.27 5.78 6.13
C ALA A 48 -10.89 5.57 4.65
N ASP A 49 -10.09 6.48 4.06
CA ASP A 49 -9.64 6.37 2.67
C ASP A 49 -8.74 5.16 2.45
N TYR A 50 -7.91 4.82 3.43
CA TYR A 50 -7.12 3.59 3.38
C TYR A 50 -8.01 2.35 3.49
N PHE A 51 -8.93 2.32 4.46
CA PHE A 51 -9.84 1.19 4.65
C PHE A 51 -10.65 0.85 3.39
N LEU A 52 -11.18 1.88 2.71
CA LEU A 52 -11.96 1.72 1.48
C LEU A 52 -11.10 1.32 0.26
N ALA A 53 -9.80 1.53 0.32
CA ALA A 53 -8.88 1.22 -0.76
C ALA A 53 -8.15 -0.12 -0.61
N ILE A 54 -8.23 -0.77 0.56
CA ILE A 54 -7.69 -2.12 0.74
C ILE A 54 -8.30 -3.05 -0.31
N PRO A 55 -7.50 -3.78 -1.09
CA PRO A 55 -7.99 -4.81 -2.00
C PRO A 55 -8.86 -5.88 -1.31
N GLU A 56 -9.79 -6.50 -2.05
CA GLU A 56 -10.75 -7.46 -1.49
C GLU A 56 -10.08 -8.77 -1.08
N ASN A 57 -8.99 -9.16 -1.75
CA ASN A 57 -8.20 -10.34 -1.38
C ASN A 57 -7.54 -10.24 0.01
N TYR A 58 -7.24 -9.03 0.51
CA TYR A 58 -6.66 -8.86 1.85
C TYR A 58 -7.72 -8.74 2.95
N LEU A 59 -8.95 -8.37 2.58
CA LEU A 59 -10.07 -8.24 3.52
C LEU A 59 -11.37 -8.66 2.80
N PRO A 60 -11.60 -9.98 2.61
CA PRO A 60 -12.73 -10.49 1.83
C PRO A 60 -14.08 -10.31 2.55
N ASN A 61 -14.06 -10.31 3.88
CA ASN A 61 -15.21 -10.01 4.71
C ASN A 61 -14.81 -8.94 5.72
N PRO A 62 -15.41 -7.74 5.70
CA PRO A 62 -16.53 -7.27 4.86
C PRO A 62 -16.17 -6.99 3.39
N SER A 63 -17.10 -7.31 2.47
CA SER A 63 -16.94 -7.00 1.03
C SER A 63 -16.77 -5.51 0.77
N ARG A 64 -16.09 -5.15 -0.33
CA ARG A 64 -15.75 -3.75 -0.64
C ARG A 64 -16.97 -2.83 -0.66
N ALA A 65 -18.09 -3.30 -1.21
CA ALA A 65 -19.34 -2.54 -1.27
C ALA A 65 -19.92 -2.22 0.13
N ARG A 66 -19.70 -3.09 1.11
CA ARG A 66 -20.22 -2.94 2.48
C ARG A 66 -19.31 -2.13 3.39
N ARG A 67 -18.03 -1.97 3.06
CA ARG A 67 -17.06 -1.24 3.89
C ARG A 67 -17.46 0.20 4.21
N ARG A 68 -18.10 0.91 3.28
CA ARG A 68 -18.57 2.28 3.56
C ARG A 68 -19.60 2.34 4.69
N ALA A 69 -20.48 1.35 4.78
CA ALA A 69 -21.45 1.27 5.87
C ALA A 69 -20.79 1.06 7.23
N LEU A 70 -19.61 0.44 7.27
CA LEU A 70 -18.85 0.19 8.50
C LEU A 70 -18.07 1.40 9.00
N LEU A 71 -18.03 2.48 8.23
CA LEU A 71 -17.42 3.74 8.68
C LEU A 71 -18.38 4.61 9.51
N ARG A 72 -19.64 4.17 9.67
CA ARG A 72 -20.64 4.83 10.52
C ARG A 72 -20.27 4.68 12.00
N PRO A 73 -20.53 5.69 12.85
CA PRO A 73 -20.05 5.75 14.23
C PRO A 73 -20.37 4.50 15.07
N GLU A 74 -21.53 3.89 14.86
CA GLU A 74 -21.98 2.70 15.60
C GLU A 74 -21.10 1.45 15.42
N HIS A 75 -20.28 1.41 14.36
CA HIS A 75 -19.36 0.30 14.09
C HIS A 75 -17.90 0.62 14.43
N ILE A 76 -17.60 1.88 14.72
CA ILE A 76 -16.24 2.33 15.01
C ILE A 76 -15.99 2.23 16.52
N ALA A 77 -15.18 1.27 16.93
CA ALA A 77 -14.75 1.16 18.31
C ALA A 77 -13.78 2.29 18.67
N VAL A 78 -12.84 2.60 17.77
CA VAL A 78 -11.85 3.67 17.95
C VAL A 78 -11.55 4.34 16.61
N ARG A 79 -11.51 5.67 16.59
CA ARG A 79 -10.95 6.45 15.48
C ARG A 79 -10.03 7.53 16.02
N ASP A 80 -8.74 7.37 15.77
CA ASP A 80 -7.67 8.26 16.19
C ASP A 80 -6.82 8.66 14.98
N GLU A 81 -7.34 9.60 14.18
CA GLU A 81 -6.67 10.09 12.97
C GLU A 81 -5.31 10.73 13.25
N ARG A 82 -5.15 11.33 14.45
CA ARG A 82 -3.91 11.97 14.87
C ARG A 82 -2.78 10.96 15.00
N ASN A 83 -3.05 9.83 15.63
CA ASN A 83 -2.08 8.75 15.78
C ASN A 83 -2.13 7.73 14.64
N GLY A 84 -3.08 7.89 13.71
CA GLY A 84 -3.22 7.03 12.56
C GLY A 84 -3.71 5.63 12.92
N TYR A 85 -4.62 5.53 13.89
CA TYR A 85 -5.19 4.26 14.35
C TYR A 85 -6.71 4.26 14.22
N MET A 86 -7.28 3.19 13.67
CA MET A 86 -8.72 2.97 13.62
C MET A 86 -9.04 1.50 13.89
N GLN A 87 -10.04 1.26 14.72
CA GLN A 87 -10.57 -0.07 14.98
C GLN A 87 -12.08 -0.08 14.70
N ILE A 88 -12.49 -1.06 13.90
CA ILE A 88 -13.88 -1.34 13.55
C ILE A 88 -14.26 -2.62 14.28
N ALA A 89 -15.31 -2.55 15.10
CA ALA A 89 -15.75 -3.70 15.89
C ALA A 89 -16.29 -4.82 15.00
N GLY A 90 -15.89 -6.05 15.30
CA GLY A 90 -16.56 -7.25 14.80
C GLY A 90 -17.90 -7.47 15.49
N ASP A 91 -18.68 -8.41 14.95
CA ASP A 91 -20.01 -8.79 15.45
C ASP A 91 -20.21 -10.31 15.54
N GLY A 92 -19.11 -11.05 15.68
CA GLY A 92 -19.06 -12.52 15.66
C GLY A 92 -19.09 -13.10 14.23
N ALA A 93 -19.92 -12.54 13.35
CA ALA A 93 -19.96 -12.96 11.94
C ALA A 93 -18.87 -12.30 11.06
N ARG A 94 -18.33 -11.17 11.52
CA ARG A 94 -17.28 -10.41 10.84
C ARG A 94 -16.11 -10.17 11.78
N PRO A 95 -14.87 -10.10 11.23
CA PRO A 95 -13.70 -9.86 12.05
C PRO A 95 -13.72 -8.47 12.65
N THR A 96 -13.05 -8.30 13.80
CA THR A 96 -12.60 -6.99 14.22
C THR A 96 -11.48 -6.56 13.29
N VAL A 97 -11.58 -5.34 12.74
CA VAL A 97 -10.58 -4.83 11.79
C VAL A 97 -9.83 -3.67 12.44
N THR A 98 -8.50 -3.79 12.49
CA THR A 98 -7.63 -2.72 13.02
C THR A 98 -6.72 -2.20 11.91
N ILE A 99 -6.55 -0.89 11.84
CA ILE A 99 -5.67 -0.21 10.90
C ILE A 99 -4.74 0.71 11.67
N ALA A 100 -3.43 0.64 11.38
CA ALA A 100 -2.43 1.54 11.92
C ALA A 100 -1.49 2.08 10.82
N LYS A 101 -1.18 3.38 10.86
CA LYS A 101 -0.23 4.02 9.93
C LYS A 101 1.15 4.13 10.56
N PHE A 102 2.18 3.68 9.82
CA PHE A 102 3.58 3.83 10.19
C PHE A 102 4.26 4.77 9.20
N ARG A 103 4.77 5.90 9.69
CA ARG A 103 5.45 6.89 8.84
C ARG A 103 6.80 6.35 8.40
N LYS A 104 7.07 6.37 7.11
CA LYS A 104 8.36 5.99 6.53
C LYS A 104 9.37 7.13 6.60
N ALA A 105 10.65 6.81 6.40
CA ALA A 105 11.73 7.80 6.38
C ALA A 105 11.55 8.86 5.28
N ASP A 106 11.02 8.46 4.11
CA ASP A 106 10.71 9.34 2.97
C ASP A 106 9.45 10.22 3.18
N GLY A 107 8.77 10.08 4.32
CA GLY A 107 7.56 10.81 4.65
C GLY A 107 6.25 10.18 4.17
N THR A 108 6.31 9.08 3.41
CA THR A 108 5.14 8.27 3.04
C THR A 108 4.68 7.41 4.23
N PHE A 109 3.67 6.55 4.03
CA PHE A 109 3.14 5.68 5.07
C PHE A 109 3.11 4.22 4.61
N LEU A 110 3.48 3.33 5.54
CA LEU A 110 3.08 1.93 5.51
C LEU A 110 1.76 1.82 6.30
N VAL A 111 0.81 1.04 5.81
CA VAL A 111 -0.47 0.79 6.47
C VAL A 111 -0.51 -0.65 6.95
N ALA A 112 -0.50 -0.87 8.26
CA ALA A 112 -0.77 -2.19 8.80
C ALA A 112 -2.28 -2.39 8.97
N LEU A 113 -2.74 -3.60 8.65
CA LEU A 113 -4.12 -4.04 8.74
C LEU A 113 -4.13 -5.36 9.52
N THR A 114 -4.99 -5.49 10.52
CA THR A 114 -5.37 -6.81 11.05
C THR A 114 -6.85 -7.06 10.83
N ALA A 115 -7.18 -8.33 10.62
CA ALA A 115 -8.54 -8.85 10.68
C ALA A 115 -8.55 -10.03 11.65
N ASP A 116 -9.16 -9.82 12.81
CA ASP A 116 -9.21 -10.77 13.91
C ASP A 116 -10.57 -11.48 13.89
N TYR A 117 -10.54 -12.75 13.52
CA TYR A 117 -11.69 -13.67 13.44
C TYR A 117 -11.81 -14.48 14.74
N GLU A 118 -12.91 -15.22 14.90
CA GLU A 118 -13.13 -16.06 16.08
C GLU A 118 -12.06 -17.16 16.24
N MET A 119 -11.55 -17.68 15.11
CA MET A 119 -10.63 -18.82 15.10
C MET A 119 -9.21 -18.46 14.64
N GLY A 120 -8.94 -17.20 14.29
CA GLY A 120 -7.63 -16.82 13.78
C GLY A 120 -7.48 -15.33 13.54
N SER A 121 -6.28 -14.92 13.16
CA SER A 121 -5.93 -13.53 12.86
C SER A 121 -5.04 -13.46 11.64
N VAL A 122 -5.32 -12.52 10.75
CA VAL A 122 -4.45 -12.18 9.63
C VAL A 122 -3.95 -10.76 9.79
N CYS A 123 -2.70 -10.53 9.42
CA CYS A 123 -2.07 -9.22 9.42
C CYS A 123 -1.44 -8.94 8.06
N TYR A 124 -1.64 -7.75 7.52
CA TYR A 124 -0.95 -7.28 6.32
C TYR A 124 -0.26 -5.95 6.58
N ALA A 125 0.98 -5.82 6.12
CA ALA A 125 1.66 -4.54 5.96
C ALA A 125 1.56 -4.11 4.50
N LEU A 126 0.79 -3.07 4.24
CA LEU A 126 0.45 -2.60 2.91
C LEU A 126 1.19 -1.30 2.59
N ASP A 127 1.94 -1.31 1.50
CA ASP A 127 2.61 -0.14 0.95
C ASP A 127 1.67 0.63 0.01
N ASP A 128 1.52 1.94 0.19
CA ASP A 128 0.75 2.80 -0.72
C ASP A 128 1.64 3.32 -1.85
N ARG A 129 1.58 2.65 -3.00
CA ARG A 129 2.27 3.04 -4.23
C ARG A 129 1.28 3.74 -5.14
N SER A 130 1.26 5.07 -5.07
CA SER A 130 0.41 5.92 -5.94
C SER A 130 -1.09 5.59 -5.86
N GLY A 131 -1.60 5.31 -4.66
CA GLY A 131 -2.99 4.99 -4.39
C GLY A 131 -3.31 3.51 -4.36
N GLN A 132 -2.37 2.64 -4.78
CA GLN A 132 -2.51 1.19 -4.79
C GLN A 132 -1.82 0.57 -3.58
N LEU A 133 -2.57 -0.18 -2.78
CA LEU A 133 -2.06 -0.87 -1.60
C LEU A 133 -1.53 -2.26 -1.99
N THR A 134 -0.23 -2.48 -1.78
CA THR A 134 0.46 -3.73 -2.10
C THR A 134 0.97 -4.38 -0.83
N ASP A 135 0.75 -5.69 -0.67
CA ASP A 135 1.29 -6.45 0.46
C ASP A 135 2.82 -6.54 0.39
N VAL A 136 3.48 -6.06 1.43
CA VAL A 136 4.93 -6.11 1.63
C VAL A 136 5.31 -6.81 2.93
N SER A 137 4.36 -7.49 3.60
CA SER A 137 4.52 -8.07 4.95
C SER A 137 5.78 -8.91 5.10
N ARG A 138 6.00 -9.87 4.20
CA ARG A 138 7.19 -10.76 4.22
C ARG A 138 8.52 -10.01 4.08
N SER A 139 8.51 -8.81 3.51
CA SER A 139 9.73 -8.02 3.30
C SER A 139 10.01 -7.05 4.44
N VAL A 140 8.98 -6.60 5.17
CA VAL A 140 9.10 -5.58 6.21
C VAL A 140 8.93 -6.11 7.62
N ILE A 141 8.35 -7.30 7.80
CA ILE A 141 8.17 -7.96 9.10
C ILE A 141 9.09 -9.19 9.17
N PRO A 142 10.03 -9.25 10.11
CA PRO A 142 10.87 -10.43 10.30
C PRO A 142 10.01 -11.61 10.81
N ASP A 143 10.28 -12.79 10.27
CA ASP A 143 9.57 -14.04 10.61
C ASP A 143 8.05 -13.92 10.50
N TYR A 144 7.60 -13.19 9.47
CA TYR A 144 6.19 -12.96 9.22
C TYR A 144 5.44 -14.29 9.01
N ALA A 145 4.39 -14.47 9.79
CA ALA A 145 3.44 -15.57 9.67
C ALA A 145 2.07 -15.04 10.06
N ASN A 146 0.98 -15.54 9.46
CA ASN A 146 -0.36 -15.27 9.96
C ASN A 146 -0.75 -16.32 10.99
N CYS A 147 -1.85 -16.07 11.69
CA CYS A 147 -2.47 -17.05 12.57
C CYS A 147 -3.74 -17.60 11.92
N PRO A 148 -3.66 -18.61 11.04
CA PRO A 148 -4.85 -19.18 10.42
C PRO A 148 -5.76 -19.88 11.44
N ASP A 149 -5.15 -20.39 12.52
CA ASP A 149 -5.78 -21.09 13.63
C ASP A 149 -5.04 -20.72 14.93
N PHE A 150 -5.78 -20.30 15.97
CA PHE A 150 -5.21 -19.96 17.28
C PHE A 150 -4.57 -21.14 18.02
N GLU A 151 -4.88 -22.37 17.63
CA GLU A 151 -4.22 -23.56 18.19
C GLU A 151 -2.86 -23.85 17.56
N SER A 152 -2.50 -23.17 16.46
CA SER A 152 -1.25 -23.44 15.76
C SER A 152 -0.01 -22.97 16.52
N SER A 153 1.04 -23.80 16.57
CA SER A 153 2.30 -23.47 17.24
C SER A 153 3.07 -22.31 16.59
N ASP A 154 2.84 -22.05 15.30
CA ASP A 154 3.45 -20.96 14.53
C ASP A 154 2.52 -19.74 14.36
N CYS A 155 1.38 -19.72 15.07
CA CYS A 155 0.44 -18.61 15.08
C CYS A 155 1.11 -17.32 15.59
N HIS A 156 1.07 -16.27 14.77
CA HIS A 156 1.43 -14.91 15.15
C HIS A 156 0.22 -13.99 15.07
N VAL A 157 -0.21 -13.49 16.22
CA VAL A 157 -1.24 -12.46 16.36
C VAL A 157 -0.55 -11.11 16.57
N TYR A 158 -0.80 -10.16 15.66
CA TYR A 158 -0.15 -8.84 15.68
C TYR A 158 -1.08 -7.81 16.32
N GLU A 159 -0.74 -7.31 17.49
CA GLU A 159 -1.49 -6.21 18.12
C GLU A 159 -0.93 -4.86 17.65
N LEU A 160 -1.67 -4.19 16.78
CA LEU A 160 -1.27 -2.90 16.24
C LEU A 160 -1.36 -1.79 17.30
N PRO A 161 -0.34 -0.91 17.41
CA PRO A 161 -0.34 0.16 18.40
C PRO A 161 -1.31 1.28 18.02
N ARG A 162 -2.12 1.71 18.99
CA ARG A 162 -2.77 3.03 18.92
C ARG A 162 -1.77 4.17 19.11
N TYR A 163 -0.78 3.97 19.97
CA TYR A 163 0.24 4.95 20.31
C TYR A 163 1.64 4.37 20.13
N GLY A 164 2.56 5.16 19.60
CA GLY A 164 3.92 4.73 19.30
C GLY A 164 3.99 3.89 18.02
N THR A 165 5.07 3.13 17.88
CA THR A 165 5.40 2.43 16.63
C THR A 165 5.83 0.98 16.86
N THR A 166 5.41 0.42 17.98
CA THR A 166 5.75 -0.94 18.40
C THR A 166 4.52 -1.83 18.33
N ILE A 167 4.60 -2.92 17.56
CA ILE A 167 3.59 -3.97 17.50
C ILE A 167 3.95 -5.04 18.52
N ALA A 168 2.98 -5.52 19.30
CA ALA A 168 3.17 -6.73 20.10
C ALA A 168 2.81 -7.96 19.25
N VAL A 169 3.67 -8.98 19.26
CA VAL A 169 3.39 -10.27 18.61
C VAL A 169 3.08 -11.29 19.69
N LYS A 170 1.92 -11.94 19.57
CA LYS A 170 1.42 -12.94 20.51
C LYS A 170 1.23 -14.28 19.81
N ASP A 171 1.14 -15.36 20.57
CA ASP A 171 0.53 -16.61 20.08
C ASP A 171 -1.00 -16.54 20.13
N GLY A 172 -1.66 -17.61 19.68
CA GLY A 172 -3.11 -17.72 19.69
C GLY A 172 -3.72 -17.85 21.09
N GLN A 173 -2.91 -18.10 22.12
CA GLN A 173 -3.32 -18.07 23.53
C GLN A 173 -3.21 -16.65 24.13
N GLY A 174 -2.74 -15.68 23.34
CA GLY A 174 -2.55 -14.30 23.75
C GLY A 174 -1.26 -14.04 24.54
N GLN A 175 -0.38 -15.03 24.69
CA GLN A 175 0.91 -14.83 25.33
C GLN A 175 1.85 -14.08 24.38
N ARG A 176 2.48 -13.02 24.90
CA ARG A 176 3.40 -12.21 24.09
C ARG A 176 4.69 -12.99 23.83
N ARG A 177 5.03 -13.16 22.55
CA ARG A 177 6.28 -13.78 22.10
C ARG A 177 7.42 -12.77 22.04
N TYR A 178 7.18 -11.63 21.40
CA TYR A 178 8.15 -10.55 21.24
C TYR A 178 7.44 -9.26 20.81
N THR A 179 8.21 -8.20 20.61
CA THR A 179 7.70 -6.94 20.04
C THR A 179 8.47 -6.54 18.79
N LEU A 180 7.81 -5.84 17.90
CA LEU A 180 8.34 -5.36 16.63
C LEU A 180 8.31 -3.83 16.62
N ARG A 181 9.47 -3.19 16.52
CA ARG A 181 9.56 -1.74 16.44
C ARG A 181 9.80 -1.29 15.00
N TRP A 182 8.97 -0.37 14.53
CA TRP A 182 9.16 0.26 13.23
C TRP A 182 10.37 1.20 13.21
N ARG A 183 11.20 1.12 12.17
CA ARG A 183 12.43 1.93 11.99
C ARG A 183 12.39 2.92 10.83
N GLY A 184 11.22 3.11 10.20
CA GLY A 184 11.08 4.00 9.04
C GLY A 184 11.09 3.27 7.70
N GLU A 185 11.56 2.02 7.64
CA GLU A 185 11.53 1.20 6.42
C GLU A 185 11.07 -0.24 6.66
N ARG A 186 11.46 -0.81 7.80
CA ARG A 186 11.08 -2.16 8.22
C ARG A 186 10.85 -2.23 9.72
N PHE A 187 10.21 -3.31 10.15
CA PHE A 187 10.15 -3.70 11.55
C PHE A 187 11.39 -4.47 11.96
N GLU A 188 11.80 -4.29 13.20
CA GLU A 188 12.87 -5.04 13.82
C GLU A 188 12.39 -5.59 15.16
N ARG A 189 12.86 -6.77 15.56
CA ARG A 189 12.60 -7.27 16.90
C ARG A 189 13.19 -6.29 17.91
N ALA A 190 12.36 -5.81 18.82
CA ALA A 190 12.81 -5.01 19.95
C ALA A 190 13.19 -5.95 21.11
N PRO A 191 14.20 -5.55 21.92
CA PRO A 191 14.61 -6.30 23.10
C PRO A 191 13.52 -6.37 24.17
#